data_AF-A0A2R4T7A8-F1
#
_entry.id   AF-A0A2R4T7A8-F1
#
_cell.length_a   1.000
_cell.length_b   1.000
_cell.length_c   1.000
_cell.angle_alpha   90.00
_cell.angle_beta   90.00
_cell.angle_gamma   90.00
#
_symmetry.space_group_name_H-M   'P 1'
#
loop_
_entity.id
_entity.type
_entity.pdbx_description
1 polymer ?
#
loop_
_entity_poly.entity_id
_entity_poly.type
_entity_poly.pdbx_seq_one_letter_code
_entity_poly.pdbx_strand_id
1 'polypeptide(L)'
;MACVHPRYPCRNAEWHHKPAGFVSYGINGGSRAAEQLRQVAGELKIAEVHRQVELGMFTDFRFTDPTDPADPGVCEPAEHHEPALHEMLNEIIAWSGALAPLRAAA
;
A
#
# COMPACT_ATOMS: atom_id res chain seq x y z
N MET A 1 1.88 8.68 24.46
CA MET A 1 0.51 8.27 24.84
C MET A 1 0.47 6.75 24.89
N ALA A 2 0.79 6.18 26.05
CA ALA A 2 0.83 4.73 26.27
C ALA A 2 -0.56 4.25 26.70
N CYS A 3 -1.05 3.16 26.12
CA CYS A 3 -2.27 2.49 26.59
C CYS A 3 -1.96 1.75 27.90
N VAL A 4 -2.61 2.14 29.00
CA VAL A 4 -2.36 1.63 30.36
C VAL A 4 -3.40 0.58 30.79
N HIS A 5 -4.28 0.09 29.89
CA HIS A 5 -5.39 -0.80 30.28
C HIS A 5 -5.16 -2.29 29.93
N PRO A 6 -5.15 -3.20 30.93
CA PRO A 6 -4.72 -4.60 30.76
C PRO A 6 -5.76 -5.54 30.12
N ARG A 7 -6.99 -5.08 29.83
CA ARG A 7 -8.08 -5.93 29.28
C ARG A 7 -8.43 -5.70 27.82
N TYR A 8 -7.97 -4.61 27.23
CA TYR A 8 -8.22 -4.31 25.82
C TYR A 8 -6.87 -4.10 25.14
N PRO A 9 -6.43 -4.98 24.23
CA PRO A 9 -5.28 -4.66 23.40
C PRO A 9 -5.58 -3.33 22.71
N CYS A 10 -4.58 -2.44 22.67
CA CYS A 10 -4.65 -1.25 21.84
C CYS A 10 -5.01 -1.73 20.42
N ARG A 11 -6.23 -1.41 19.96
CA ARG A 11 -6.86 -1.99 18.76
C ARG A 11 -6.01 -1.88 17.50
N ASN A 12 -4.99 -1.02 17.51
CA ASN A 12 -4.12 -0.72 16.39
C ASN A 12 -2.69 -1.27 16.55
N ALA A 13 -2.34 -1.93 17.67
CA ALA A 13 -0.99 -2.46 17.88
C ALA A 13 -0.59 -3.51 16.85
N GLU A 14 -1.57 -4.22 16.28
CA GLU A 14 -1.34 -5.14 15.18
C GLU A 14 -0.72 -4.46 13.93
N TRP A 15 -0.84 -3.15 13.78
CA TRP A 15 -0.34 -2.37 12.64
C TRP A 15 0.99 -1.66 12.93
N HIS A 16 1.39 -1.56 14.19
CA HIS A 16 2.57 -0.79 14.57
C HIS A 16 3.85 -1.34 13.94
N HIS A 17 4.65 -0.44 13.38
CA HIS A 17 5.97 -0.71 12.81
C HIS A 17 5.96 -1.77 11.70
N LYS A 18 4.81 -2.02 11.08
CA LYS A 18 4.71 -2.82 9.87
C LYS A 18 5.02 -1.94 8.67
N PRO A 19 5.87 -2.38 7.74
CA PRO A 19 6.08 -1.65 6.51
C PRO A 19 4.86 -1.78 5.59
N ALA A 20 4.61 -0.78 4.75
CA ALA A 20 3.59 -0.83 3.70
C ALA A 20 4.06 -0.13 2.43
N GLY A 21 3.59 -0.57 1.28
CA GLY A 21 3.69 0.15 0.01
C GLY A 21 2.34 0.21 -0.68
N PHE A 22 2.20 1.14 -1.62
CA PHE A 22 0.93 1.42 -2.27
C PHE A 22 0.95 1.03 -3.75
N VAL A 23 -0.06 0.26 -4.15
CA VAL A 23 -0.43 0.04 -5.54
C VAL A 23 -1.80 0.66 -5.71
N SER A 24 -1.90 1.68 -6.56
CA SER A 24 -3.15 2.38 -6.83
C SER A 24 -3.49 2.29 -8.31
N TYR A 25 -4.78 2.41 -8.63
CA TYR A 25 -5.25 2.48 -10.00
C TYR A 25 -6.29 3.58 -10.18
N GLY A 26 -6.39 4.11 -11.39
CA GLY A 26 -7.44 5.07 -11.77
C GLY A 26 -7.10 5.87 -13.01
N ILE A 27 -7.92 6.89 -13.31
CA ILE A 27 -7.70 7.75 -14.49
C ILE A 27 -6.32 8.42 -14.45
N ASN A 28 -5.90 8.87 -13.26
CA ASN A 28 -4.58 9.45 -13.00
C ASN A 28 -3.75 8.55 -12.06
N GLY A 29 -3.78 7.23 -12.26
CA GLY A 29 -2.98 6.29 -11.47
C GLY A 29 -3.41 6.10 -10.01
N GLY A 30 -4.44 6.82 -9.55
CA GLY A 30 -4.92 6.77 -8.16
C GLY A 30 -4.02 7.46 -7.13
N SER A 31 -3.03 8.25 -7.56
CA SER A 31 -2.02 8.90 -6.70
C SER A 31 -2.62 9.70 -5.54
N ARG A 32 -3.69 10.46 -5.77
CA ARG A 32 -4.35 11.25 -4.70
C ARG A 32 -4.92 10.39 -3.58
N ALA A 33 -5.44 9.21 -3.92
CA ALA A 33 -5.95 8.28 -2.92
C ALA A 33 -4.79 7.66 -2.13
N ALA A 34 -3.71 7.29 -2.81
CA ALA A 34 -2.49 6.80 -2.15
C ALA A 34 -1.94 7.85 -1.17
N GLU A 35 -1.78 9.10 -1.60
CA GLU A 35 -1.30 10.21 -0.76
C GLU A 35 -2.20 10.48 0.46
N GLN A 36 -3.52 10.35 0.32
CA GLN A 36 -4.42 10.47 1.46
C GLN A 36 -4.25 9.29 2.44
N LEU A 37 -4.06 8.07 1.94
CA LEU A 37 -3.84 6.88 2.77
C LEU A 37 -2.52 6.96 3.56
N ARG A 38 -1.51 7.66 3.05
CA ARG A 38 -0.25 7.92 3.77
C ARG A 38 -0.49 8.57 5.13
N GLN A 39 -1.36 9.57 5.17
CA GLN A 39 -1.75 10.24 6.43
C GLN A 39 -2.42 9.27 7.41
N VAL A 40 -3.29 8.38 6.91
CA VAL A 40 -3.96 7.37 7.72
C VAL A 40 -2.96 6.32 8.24
N ALA A 41 -2.00 5.91 7.41
CA ALA A 41 -0.94 4.98 7.77
C ALA A 41 -0.06 5.54 8.91
N GLY A 42 0.26 6.85 8.85
CA GLY A 42 0.98 7.55 9.91
C GLY A 42 0.29 7.48 11.27
N GLU A 43 -1.03 7.68 11.33
CA GLU A 43 -1.82 7.56 12.57
C GLU A 43 -1.80 6.13 13.15
N LEU A 44 -1.71 5.12 12.29
CA LEU A 44 -1.62 3.70 12.67
C LEU A 44 -0.18 3.23 12.95
N LYS A 45 0.82 4.12 12.87
CA LYS A 45 2.26 3.80 12.99
C LYS A 45 2.73 2.75 11.97
N ILE A 46 2.14 2.74 10.79
CA ILE A 46 2.59 1.95 9.65
C ILE A 46 3.74 2.73 8.99
N ALA A 47 4.82 2.03 8.65
CA ALA A 47 6.02 2.61 8.05
C ALA A 47 5.95 2.46 6.52
N GLU A 48 5.46 3.49 5.86
CA GLU A 48 5.28 3.48 4.41
C GLU A 48 6.59 3.71 3.64
N VAL A 49 6.75 2.99 2.53
CA VAL A 49 7.89 3.15 1.61
C VAL A 49 7.62 4.25 0.58
N HIS A 50 8.69 4.79 -0.01
CA HIS A 50 8.58 5.92 -0.94
C HIS A 50 8.05 5.46 -2.29
N ARG A 51 8.60 4.37 -2.83
CA ARG A 51 8.18 3.87 -4.15
C ARG A 51 6.71 3.45 -4.11
N GLN A 52 5.94 3.96 -5.06
CA GLN A 52 4.54 3.57 -5.29
C GLN A 52 4.35 3.13 -6.74
N VAL A 53 3.39 2.23 -6.96
CA VAL A 53 3.01 1.77 -8.30
C VAL A 53 1.64 2.33 -8.64
N GLU A 54 1.57 3.05 -9.76
CA GLU A 54 0.36 3.72 -10.23
C GLU A 54 -0.08 3.11 -11.56
N LEU A 55 -1.22 2.43 -11.56
CA LEU A 55 -1.78 1.79 -12.74
C LEU A 55 -2.85 2.69 -13.38
N GLY A 56 -2.71 2.96 -14.68
CA GLY A 56 -3.70 3.73 -15.42
C GLY A 56 -4.89 2.86 -15.84
N MET A 57 -6.10 3.34 -15.58
CA MET A 57 -7.33 2.61 -15.92
C MET A 57 -7.43 2.28 -17.42
N PHE A 58 -6.98 3.17 -18.30
CA PHE A 58 -7.08 2.97 -19.75
C PHE A 58 -5.81 2.40 -20.39
N THR A 59 -4.72 2.29 -19.64
CA THR A 59 -3.40 1.87 -20.14
C THR A 59 -3.02 0.48 -19.65
N ASP A 60 -3.48 0.10 -18.47
CA ASP A 60 -3.05 -1.11 -17.76
C ASP A 60 -4.19 -2.10 -17.51
N PHE A 61 -5.40 -1.77 -17.95
CA PHE A 61 -6.56 -2.65 -17.90
C PHE A 61 -7.22 -2.76 -19.26
N ARG A 62 -7.49 -4.01 -19.66
CA ARG A 62 -8.27 -4.32 -20.85
C ARG A 62 -9.70 -4.68 -20.44
N PHE A 63 -10.61 -3.76 -20.69
CA PHE A 63 -12.04 -4.00 -20.51
C PHE A 63 -12.62 -4.79 -21.68
N THR A 64 -13.54 -5.68 -21.39
CA THR A 64 -14.23 -6.53 -22.36
C THR A 64 -15.54 -5.90 -22.84
N ASP A 65 -16.23 -5.18 -21.97
CA ASP A 65 -17.43 -4.40 -22.30
C ASP A 65 -17.27 -2.95 -21.78
N PRO A 66 -17.04 -1.96 -22.67
CA PRO A 66 -16.91 -0.57 -22.27
C PRO A 66 -18.23 0.09 -21.84
N THR A 67 -19.36 -0.61 -21.97
CA THR A 67 -20.69 -0.12 -21.55
C THR A 67 -21.14 -0.67 -20.20
N ASP A 68 -20.48 -1.71 -19.69
CA ASP A 68 -20.73 -2.25 -18.35
C ASP A 68 -19.82 -1.59 -17.32
N PRO A 69 -20.34 -0.74 -16.41
CA PRO A 69 -19.54 -0.14 -15.35
C PRO A 69 -19.08 -1.16 -14.29
N ALA A 70 -19.60 -2.39 -14.30
CA ALA A 70 -19.22 -3.47 -13.39
C ALA A 70 -18.23 -4.47 -14.02
N ASP A 71 -17.78 -4.26 -15.28
CA ASP A 71 -16.75 -5.11 -15.88
C ASP A 71 -15.46 -5.03 -15.05
N PRO A 72 -15.00 -6.15 -14.46
CA PRO A 72 -13.78 -6.17 -13.66
C PRO A 72 -12.51 -5.90 -14.49
N GLY A 73 -12.57 -6.06 -15.83
CA GLY A 73 -11.44 -5.94 -16.72
C GLY A 73 -10.36 -7.02 -16.50
N VAL A 74 -9.37 -7.07 -17.39
CA VAL A 74 -8.16 -7.86 -17.22
C VAL A 74 -6.99 -6.92 -17.00
N CYS A 75 -6.28 -7.09 -15.88
CA CYS A 75 -5.08 -6.33 -15.57
C CYS A 75 -3.95 -6.79 -16.51
N GLU A 76 -3.53 -5.91 -17.42
CA GLU A 76 -2.44 -6.11 -18.38
C GLU A 76 -1.50 -4.89 -18.28
N PRO A 77 -0.70 -4.78 -17.19
CA PRO A 77 0.15 -3.62 -16.97
C PRO A 77 1.24 -3.53 -18.04
N ALA A 78 1.59 -2.29 -18.42
CA ALA A 78 2.74 -2.04 -19.27
C ALA A 78 4.06 -2.47 -18.59
N GLU A 79 5.05 -2.89 -19.39
CA GLU A 79 6.31 -3.48 -18.93
C GLU A 79 7.10 -2.60 -17.93
N HIS A 80 6.95 -1.28 -18.01
CA HIS A 80 7.65 -0.34 -17.13
C HIS A 80 7.19 -0.39 -15.66
N HIS A 81 6.03 -1.00 -15.37
CA HIS A 81 5.53 -1.17 -13.99
C HIS A 81 6.28 -2.25 -13.22
N GLU A 82 6.84 -3.25 -13.91
CA GLU A 82 7.51 -4.37 -13.25
C GLU A 82 8.77 -3.94 -12.47
N PRO A 83 9.70 -3.14 -13.04
CA PRO A 83 10.82 -2.60 -12.26
C PRO A 83 10.36 -1.76 -11.07
N ALA A 84 9.32 -0.94 -11.25
CA ALA A 84 8.76 -0.11 -10.19
C ALA A 84 8.20 -0.94 -9.02
N LEU A 85 7.51 -2.04 -9.35
CA LEU A 85 6.98 -2.97 -8.37
C LEU A 85 8.10 -3.69 -7.62
N HIS A 86 9.13 -4.16 -8.33
CA HIS A 86 10.28 -4.79 -7.69
C HIS A 86 11.02 -3.83 -6.74
N GLU A 87 11.23 -2.57 -7.13
CA GLU A 87 11.80 -1.55 -6.26
C GLU A 87 10.97 -1.38 -4.98
N MET A 88 9.64 -1.23 -5.10
CA MET A 88 8.74 -1.08 -3.95
C MET A 88 8.77 -2.30 -3.04
N LEU A 89 8.70 -3.52 -3.59
CA LEU A 89 8.74 -4.75 -2.81
C LEU A 89 10.08 -4.91 -2.09
N ASN A 90 11.19 -4.55 -2.74
CA ASN A 90 12.52 -4.57 -2.12
C ASN A 90 12.61 -3.57 -0.96
N GLU A 91 12.05 -2.36 -1.10
CA GLU A 91 11.96 -1.39 0.01
C GLU A 91 11.14 -1.95 1.18
N ILE A 92 9.98 -2.59 0.91
CA ILE A 92 9.14 -3.20 1.95
C ILE A 92 9.92 -4.31 2.68
N ILE A 93 10.62 -5.18 1.96
CA ILE A 93 11.43 -6.26 2.54
C ILE A 93 12.54 -5.68 3.43
N ALA A 94 13.26 -4.67 2.94
CA ALA A 94 14.33 -4.02 3.69
C ALA A 94 13.80 -3.38 4.99
N TRP A 95 12.69 -2.65 4.91
CA TRP A 95 12.06 -2.02 6.07
C TRP A 95 11.45 -3.04 7.02
N SER A 96 10.91 -4.15 6.50
CA SER A 96 10.43 -5.26 7.31
C SER A 96 11.53 -5.80 8.20
N GLY A 97 12.72 -6.05 7.64
CA GLY A 97 13.90 -6.47 8.39
C GLY A 97 14.34 -5.42 9.41
N ALA A 98 14.48 -4.17 8.99
CA ALA A 98 14.95 -3.08 9.84
C ALA A 98 14.03 -2.80 11.05
N LEU A 99 12.71 -2.90 10.86
CA LEU A 99 11.70 -2.62 11.89
C LEU A 99 11.32 -3.85 12.72
N ALA A 100 11.81 -5.04 12.39
CA ALA A 100 11.53 -6.27 13.12
C ALA A 100 11.84 -6.18 14.63
N PRO A 101 12.96 -5.56 15.09
CA PRO A 101 13.25 -5.42 16.52
C PRO A 101 12.19 -4.61 17.28
N LEU A 102 11.59 -3.59 16.63
CA LEU A 102 10.54 -2.76 17.24
C LEU A 102 9.23 -3.52 17.43
N ARG A 103 8.95 -4.50 16.55
CA ARG A 103 7.77 -5.37 16.67
C ARG A 103 7.97 -6.48 17.69
N ALA A 104 9.20 -6.98 17.85
CA ALA A 104 9.52 -8.00 18.85
C ALA A 104 9.52 -7.46 20.29
N ALA A 105 9.77 -6.16 20.45
CA ALA A 105 9.75 -5.48 21.74
C ALA A 105 8.34 -4.98 22.16
N ALA A 106 7.33 -5.15 21.31
CA ALA A 106 5.98 -4.63 21.49
C ALA A 106 5.01 -5.66 22.09
#